data_AF-A0A5R2N2B1-F1
#
_entry.id   AF-A0A5R2N2B1-F1
#
_cell.length_a   1.000
_cell.length_b   1.000
_cell.length_c   1.000
_cell.angle_alpha   90.00
_cell.angle_beta   90.00
_cell.angle_gamma   90.00
#
_symmetry.space_group_name_H-M   'P 1'
#
loop_
_entity.id
_entity.type
_entity.pdbx_description
1 polymer ?
#
loop_
_entity_poly.entity_id
_entity_poly.type
_entity_poly.pdbx_seq_one_letter_code
_entity_poly.pdbx_strand_id
1 'polypeptide(L)' 'MRDNQSDVFDLFSEIYANAAQEETSLQQYLLACREDKSMYASAPERMVEAIGEPDLVDTSKDERLGRIFSNRTLKIYP' A
#
# COMPACT_ATOMS: atom_id res chain seq x y z
N MET A 1 18.30 21.56 -30.41
CA MET A 1 16.92 21.60 -30.92
C MET A 1 16.65 20.24 -31.54
N ARG A 2 15.63 19.51 -31.06
CA ARG A 2 15.32 18.04 -31.18
C ARG A 2 15.69 17.27 -29.90
N ASP A 3 14.90 16.37 -29.29
CA ASP A 3 13.65 15.66 -29.67
C ASP A 3 12.67 15.60 -28.47
N ASN A 4 11.76 16.57 -28.33
CA ASN A 4 10.76 16.58 -27.24
C ASN A 4 9.41 15.99 -27.64
N GLN A 5 9.26 15.53 -28.90
CA GLN A 5 7.99 15.01 -29.40
C GLN A 5 7.80 13.53 -29.06
N SER A 6 8.83 12.69 -29.22
CA SER A 6 8.75 11.26 -28.90
C SER A 6 8.44 11.03 -27.42
N ASP A 7 9.12 11.75 -26.52
CA ASP A 7 8.95 11.64 -25.07
C ASP A 7 7.50 11.92 -24.61
N VAL A 8 6.83 12.90 -25.24
CA VAL A 8 5.41 13.20 -24.95
C VAL A 8 4.48 12.10 -25.46
N PHE A 9 4.76 11.50 -26.62
CA PHE A 9 3.96 10.39 -27.13
C PHE A 9 4.19 9.09 -26.36
N ASP A 10 5.42 8.86 -25.89
CA ASP A 10 5.79 7.71 -25.07
C ASP A 10 5.13 7.82 -23.69
N LEU A 11 5.22 8.98 -23.03
CA LEU A 11 4.55 9.25 -21.75
C LEU A 11 3.03 9.15 -21.87
N PHE A 12 2.44 9.68 -22.94
CA PHE A 12 1.01 9.54 -23.19
C PHE A 12 0.60 8.07 -23.35
N SER A 13 1.40 7.29 -24.10
CA SER A 13 1.14 5.86 -24.32
C SER A 13 1.24 5.08 -23.02
N GLU A 14 2.21 5.40 -22.15
CA GLU A 14 2.35 4.79 -20.82
C GLU A 14 1.17 5.12 -19.90
N ILE A 15 0.76 6.39 -19.82
CA ILE A 15 -0.40 6.81 -19.02
C ILE A 15 -1.68 6.16 -19.54
N TYR A 16 -1.88 6.12 -20.86
CA TYR A 16 -3.06 5.51 -21.47
C TYR A 16 -3.09 4.00 -21.25
N ALA A 17 -1.94 3.31 -21.37
CA ALA A 17 -1.85 1.88 -21.08
C ALA A 17 -2.14 1.56 -19.60
N ASN A 18 -1.65 2.38 -18.67
CA ASN A 18 -1.96 2.23 -17.24
C ASN A 18 -3.43 2.52 -16.90
N ALA A 19 -4.08 3.41 -17.66
CA ALA A 19 -5.49 3.72 -17.52
C ALA A 19 -6.41 2.76 -18.32
N ALA A 20 -5.84 1.94 -19.21
CA ALA A 20 -6.59 0.97 -19.98
C ALA A 20 -7.17 -0.07 -19.03
N GLN A 21 -8.47 -0.26 -19.10
CA GLN A 21 -9.19 -1.16 -18.22
C GLN A 21 -8.86 -2.61 -18.61
N GLU A 22 -8.21 -3.34 -17.70
CA GLU A 22 -8.04 -4.78 -17.85
C GLU A 22 -9.34 -5.51 -17.51
N GLU A 23 -9.81 -6.38 -18.42
CA GLU A 23 -10.99 -7.19 -18.19
C GLU A 23 -10.61 -8.50 -17.51
N THR A 24 -11.23 -8.80 -16.36
CA THR A 24 -11.09 -10.07 -15.67
C THR A 24 -12.47 -10.71 -15.50
N SER A 25 -12.62 -11.98 -15.90
CA SER A 25 -13.87 -12.71 -15.66
C SER A 25 -14.09 -12.93 -14.16
N LEU A 26 -15.36 -13.01 -13.73
CA LEU A 26 -15.70 -13.24 -12.32
C LEU A 26 -15.05 -14.51 -11.76
N GLN A 27 -14.98 -15.58 -12.53
CA GLN A 27 -14.37 -16.83 -12.10
C GLN A 27 -12.87 -16.67 -11.83
N GLN A 28 -12.16 -15.96 -12.70
CA GLN A 28 -10.73 -15.69 -12.51
C GLN A 28 -10.49 -14.80 -11.29
N TYR A 29 -11.32 -13.77 -11.11
CA TYR A 29 -11.27 -12.92 -9.91
C TYR A 29 -11.47 -13.73 -8.63
N LEU A 30 -12.50 -14.57 -8.57
CA LEU A 30 -12.77 -15.39 -7.38
C LEU A 30 -11.67 -16.41 -7.09
N LEU A 31 -11.04 -16.99 -8.13
CA LEU A 31 -9.87 -17.86 -7.96
C LEU A 31 -8.65 -17.08 -7.46
N ALA A 32 -8.41 -15.86 -7.97
CA ALA A 32 -7.33 -15.00 -7.50
C ALA A 32 -7.50 -14.61 -6.03
N CYS A 33 -8.73 -14.28 -5.59
CA CYS A 33 -9.04 -13.97 -4.19
C CYS A 33 -8.72 -15.11 -3.21
N ARG A 34 -8.59 -16.35 -3.69
CA ARG A 34 -8.18 -17.49 -2.86
C ARG A 34 -6.70 -17.41 -2.50
N GLU A 35 -5.87 -16.95 -3.43
CA GLU A 35 -4.42 -16.92 -3.31
C GLU A 35 -3.94 -15.58 -2.73
N ASP A 36 -4.62 -14.49 -3.08
CA ASP A 36 -4.23 -13.13 -2.72
C ASP A 36 -5.39 -12.34 -2.09
N LYS A 37 -5.21 -11.93 -0.84
CA LYS A 37 -6.18 -11.14 -0.08
C LYS A 37 -6.21 -9.67 -0.52
N SER A 38 -5.14 -9.18 -1.15
CA SER A 38 -5.05 -7.81 -1.65
C SER A 38 -6.11 -7.52 -2.72
N MET A 39 -6.57 -8.56 -3.43
CA MET A 39 -7.61 -8.51 -4.47
C MET A 39 -8.94 -7.92 -3.95
N TYR A 40 -9.28 -8.18 -2.69
CA TYR A 40 -10.50 -7.67 -2.05
C TYR A 40 -10.23 -6.74 -0.87
N ALA A 41 -8.98 -6.38 -0.62
CA ALA A 41 -8.59 -5.47 0.46
C ALA A 41 -9.09 -4.05 0.20
N SER A 42 -9.56 -3.41 1.26
CA SER A 42 -9.90 -1.99 1.26
C SER A 42 -8.65 -1.11 1.15
N ALA A 43 -8.81 0.15 0.73
CA ALA A 43 -7.69 1.08 0.63
C ALA A 43 -6.89 1.22 1.94
N PRO A 44 -7.51 1.33 3.13
CA PRO A 44 -6.77 1.37 4.39
C PRO A 44 -5.97 0.08 4.68
N GLU A 45 -6.51 -1.10 4.38
CA GLU A 45 -5.81 -2.37 4.61
C GLU A 45 -4.57 -2.48 3.73
N ARG A 46 -4.68 -2.09 2.45
CA ARG A 46 -3.52 -2.03 1.54
C ARG A 46 -2.47 -1.03 1.99
N MET A 47 -2.89 0.11 2.55
CA MET A 47 -1.95 1.08 3.10
C MET A 47 -1.20 0.50 4.30
N VAL A 48 -1.88 -0.18 5.22
CA VAL A 48 -1.23 -0.82 6.38
C VAL A 48 -0.26 -1.91 5.93
N GLU A 49 -0.64 -2.73 4.95
CA GLU A 49 0.24 -3.75 4.37
C GLU A 49 1.49 -3.13 3.72
N ALA A 50 1.32 -2.03 2.97
CA ALA A 50 2.43 -1.33 2.34
C ALA A 50 3.38 -0.65 3.35
N ILE A 51 2.85 -0.20 4.49
CA ILE A 51 3.64 0.35 5.59
C ILE A 51 4.47 -0.77 6.26
N GLY A 52 3.91 -1.98 6.38
CA GLY A 52 4.61 -3.17 6.87
C GLY A 52 4.32 -3.52 8.34
N GLU A 53 5.21 -4.30 8.95
CA GLU A 53 5.01 -4.82 10.30
C GLU A 53 5.41 -3.80 11.38
N PRO A 54 4.64 -3.70 12.49
CA PRO A 54 4.95 -2.75 13.55
C PRO A 54 5.98 -3.29 14.53
N ASP A 55 6.84 -2.39 15.02
CA ASP A 55 7.66 -2.61 16.19
C ASP A 55 6.86 -2.38 17.48
N LEU A 56 6.96 -3.34 18.41
CA LEU A 56 6.31 -3.25 19.71
C LEU A 56 7.18 -2.50 20.71
N VAL A 57 6.75 -1.29 21.07
CA VAL A 57 7.44 -0.45 22.06
C VAL A 57 6.71 -0.47 23.38
N ASP A 58 7.38 -1.01 24.40
CA ASP A 58 6.92 -0.99 25.78
C ASP A 58 7.23 0.37 26.43
N THR A 59 6.20 1.19 26.59
CA THR A 59 6.36 2.54 27.13
C THR A 59 6.62 2.57 28.64
N SER A 60 6.44 1.46 29.36
CA SER A 60 6.76 1.41 30.80
C SER A 60 8.27 1.52 31.10
N LYS A 61 9.10 1.20 30.10
CA LYS A 61 10.57 1.25 30.20
C LYS A 61 11.13 2.67 30.08
N ASP A 62 10.32 3.64 29.66
CA ASP A 62 10.70 5.04 29.50
C ASP A 62 9.73 5.92 30.32
N GLU A 63 10.27 6.70 31.26
CA GLU A 63 9.46 7.51 32.18
C GLU A 63 8.60 8.56 31.47
N ARG A 64 9.07 9.13 30.36
CA ARG A 64 8.31 10.12 29.58
C ARG A 64 7.21 9.44 28.77
N LEU A 65 7.54 8.35 28.07
CA LEU A 65 6.54 7.61 27.29
C LEU A 65 5.50 6.95 28.20
N GLY A 66 5.91 6.45 29.36
CA GLY A 66 5.03 5.85 30.35
C GLY A 66 3.97 6.81 30.89
N ARG A 67 4.34 8.09 31.10
CA ARG A 67 3.39 9.16 31.49
C ARG A 67 2.44 9.54 30.35
N ILE A 68 2.92 9.59 29.10
CA ILE A 68 2.12 9.99 27.94
C ILE A 68 1.13 8.90 27.54
N PHE A 69 1.58 7.64 27.56
CA PHE A 69 0.83 6.49 27.03
C PHE A 69 0.36 5.52 28.12
N SER A 70 0.42 5.94 29.39
CA SER A 70 -0.02 5.18 30.56
C SER A 70 0.57 3.77 30.62
N ASN A 71 1.88 3.65 30.37
CA ASN A 71 2.64 2.39 30.38
C ASN A 71 2.07 1.29 29.45
N ARG A 72 1.42 1.65 28.35
CA ARG A 72 0.91 0.69 27.35
C ARG A 72 1.99 0.27 26.36
N THR A 73 1.88 -0.94 25.81
CA THR A 73 2.66 -1.35 24.64
C THR A 73 2.04 -0.77 23.38
N LEU A 74 2.85 -0.05 22.59
CA LEU A 74 2.43 0.59 21.35
C LEU A 74 2.97 -0.18 20.14
N LYS A 75 2.22 -0.15 19.04
CA LYS A 75 2.67 -0.56 17.71
C LYS A 75 3.16 0.67 16.97
N ILE A 76 4.45 0.73 16.68
CA ILE A 76 5.05 1.79 15.87
C ILE A 76 5.36 1.20 14.50
N TYR A 77 4.77 1.79 13.48
CA TYR A 77 5.05 1.43 12.10
C TYR A 77 6.13 2.36 11.51
N PRO A 78 6.97 1.89 10.58
CA PRO A 78 8.04 2.68 9.96
C PRO A 78 7.54 3.84 9.08
#